data_AF-A0A1A9V982-F1
#
_entry.id   AF-A0A1A9V982-F1
#
_cell.length_a   1.000
_cell.length_b   1.000
_cell.length_c   1.000
_cell.angle_alpha   90.00
_cell.angle_beta   90.00
_cell.angle_gamma   90.00
#
_symmetry.space_group_name_H-M   'P 1'
#
loop_
_entity.id
_entity.type
_entity.pdbx_description
1 polymer ?
#
loop_
_entity_poly.entity_id
_entity_poly.type
_entity_poly.pdbx_seq_one_letter_code
_entity_poly.pdbx_strand_id
1 'polypeptide(L)'
;MIFKTPYINDAQQAILTPPQAHFLLKDFTEEDIHALKTAAAKLLAKPTVTAYELSNLPHSKRYSRVSFACTALNKCTRGGILTRGITEFCGSASAGKTQLLLHFCLTVQLNDELGV
;
A
#
# COMPACT_ATOMS: atom_id res chain seq x y z
N MET A 1 -24.33 -14.53 -3.77
CA MET A 1 -24.65 -13.51 -2.76
C MET A 1 -23.32 -13.00 -2.21
N ILE A 2 -22.86 -11.85 -2.70
CA ILE A 2 -21.55 -11.29 -2.34
C ILE A 2 -21.78 -10.42 -1.10
N PHE A 3 -21.22 -10.80 0.04
CA PHE A 3 -21.21 -9.98 1.25
C PHE A 3 -20.36 -8.73 0.99
N LYS A 4 -20.99 -7.63 0.59
CA LYS A 4 -20.39 -6.29 0.59
C LYS A 4 -20.63 -5.66 1.96
N THR A 5 -19.91 -6.14 2.96
CA THR A 5 -19.83 -5.47 4.27
C THR A 5 -18.89 -4.26 4.10
N PRO A 6 -19.25 -3.05 4.54
CA PRO A 6 -18.53 -1.80 4.21
C PRO A 6 -17.06 -1.70 4.69
N TYR A 7 -16.54 -2.72 5.37
CA TYR A 7 -15.23 -2.67 6.05
C TYR A 7 -14.17 -3.60 5.45
N ILE A 8 -14.57 -4.66 4.73
CA ILE A 8 -13.64 -5.63 4.14
C ILE A 8 -14.04 -5.82 2.68
N ASN A 9 -13.28 -5.20 1.78
CA ASN A 9 -13.57 -5.18 0.34
C ASN A 9 -12.71 -6.17 -0.44
N ASP A 10 -11.62 -6.68 0.14
CA ASP A 10 -10.72 -7.62 -0.51
C ASP A 10 -10.10 -8.63 0.46
N ALA A 11 -9.49 -9.68 -0.10
CA ALA A 11 -8.85 -10.75 0.68
C ALA A 11 -7.62 -10.27 1.46
N GLN A 12 -6.91 -9.23 1.02
CA GLN A 12 -5.76 -8.70 1.76
C GLN A 12 -6.24 -8.01 3.05
N GLN A 13 -7.30 -7.22 2.96
CA GLN A 13 -7.96 -6.60 4.11
C GLN A 13 -8.49 -7.67 5.08
N ALA A 14 -9.09 -8.75 4.55
CA ALA A 14 -9.57 -9.86 5.38
C ALA A 14 -8.45 -10.48 6.24
N ILE A 15 -7.27 -10.75 5.68
CA ILE A 15 -6.13 -11.30 6.44
C ILE A 15 -5.66 -10.34 7.54
N LEU A 16 -5.58 -9.05 7.23
CA LEU A 16 -5.11 -8.00 8.16
C LEU A 16 -6.14 -7.64 9.24
N THR A 17 -7.38 -8.11 9.10
CA THR A 17 -8.44 -7.84 10.06
C THR A 17 -8.16 -8.55 11.39
N PRO A 18 -8.22 -7.85 12.53
CA PRO A 18 -8.02 -8.47 13.84
C PRO A 18 -9.17 -9.44 14.19
N PRO A 19 -8.93 -10.50 14.99
CA PRO A 19 -9.98 -11.43 15.43
C PRO A 19 -11.16 -10.74 16.12
N GLN A 20 -10.89 -9.64 16.84
CA GLN A 20 -11.88 -8.83 17.54
C GLN A 20 -12.75 -7.96 16.62
N ALA A 21 -12.54 -8.00 15.30
CA ALA A 21 -13.33 -7.18 14.37
C ALA A 21 -14.83 -7.54 14.36
N HIS A 22 -15.24 -8.67 14.94
CA HIS A 22 -16.64 -9.06 15.08
C HIS A 22 -17.43 -8.05 15.93
N PHE A 23 -16.77 -7.36 16.88
CA PHE A 23 -17.39 -6.26 17.64
C PHE A 23 -17.80 -5.07 16.76
N LEU A 24 -17.09 -4.83 15.66
CA LEU A 24 -17.35 -3.74 14.72
C LEU A 24 -18.26 -4.19 13.57
N LEU A 25 -18.19 -5.48 13.23
CA LEU A 25 -18.99 -6.14 12.20
C LEU A 25 -20.18 -6.82 12.85
N LYS A 26 -21.17 -6.03 13.30
CA LYS A 26 -22.33 -6.46 14.11
C LYS A 26 -23.08 -7.72 13.62
N ASP A 27 -22.95 -8.07 12.35
CA ASP A 27 -23.60 -9.24 11.72
C ASP A 27 -22.72 -10.50 11.65
N PHE A 28 -21.49 -10.47 12.21
CA PHE A 28 -20.50 -11.54 12.10
C PHE A 28 -20.10 -12.07 13.47
N THR A 29 -20.01 -13.40 13.58
CA THR A 29 -19.45 -14.08 14.74
C THR A 29 -17.91 -14.14 14.67
N GLU A 30 -17.26 -14.51 15.77
CA GLU A 30 -15.81 -14.73 15.77
C GLU A 30 -15.43 -15.89 14.84
N GLU A 31 -16.27 -16.92 14.77
CA GLU A 31 -16.14 -18.07 13.89
C GLU A 31 -16.21 -17.67 12.42
N ASP A 32 -17.14 -16.77 12.07
CA ASP A 32 -17.26 -16.26 10.70
C ASP A 32 -16.00 -15.50 10.27
N ILE A 33 -15.43 -14.70 11.17
CA ILE A 33 -14.17 -13.98 10.91
C ILE A 33 -13.01 -14.96 10.76
N HIS A 34 -12.94 -15.99 11.60
CA HIS A 34 -11.92 -17.02 11.48
C HIS A 34 -12.03 -17.77 10.15
N ALA A 35 -13.25 -18.15 9.74
CA ALA A 35 -13.51 -18.79 8.46
C ALA A 35 -13.13 -17.88 7.28
N LEU A 36 -13.48 -16.59 7.35
CA LEU A 36 -13.12 -15.59 6.34
C LEU A 36 -11.59 -15.43 6.21
N LYS A 37 -10.88 -15.32 7.34
CA LYS A 37 -9.40 -15.24 7.35
C LYS A 37 -8.76 -16.49 6.79
N THR A 38 -9.29 -17.67 7.13
CA THR A 38 -8.80 -18.95 6.60
C THR A 38 -8.98 -19.05 5.09
N ALA A 39 -10.16 -18.66 4.59
CA ALA A 39 -10.43 -18.62 3.15
C ALA A 39 -9.52 -17.61 2.42
N ALA A 40 -9.35 -16.41 2.97
CA ALA A 40 -8.47 -15.39 2.43
C ALA A 40 -6.99 -15.83 2.42
N ALA A 41 -6.53 -16.50 3.48
CA ALA A 41 -5.18 -17.05 3.58
C ALA A 41 -4.92 -18.12 2.53
N LYS A 42 -5.89 -19.02 2.27
CA LYS A 42 -5.80 -20.01 1.19
C LYS A 42 -5.76 -19.35 -0.19
N LEU A 43 -6.58 -18.33 -0.42
CA LEU A 43 -6.63 -17.60 -1.69
C LEU A 43 -5.35 -16.80 -1.97
N LEU A 44 -4.76 -16.22 -0.93
CA LEU A 44 -3.56 -15.39 -1.01
C LEU A 44 -2.27 -16.15 -0.69
N ALA A 45 -2.34 -17.48 -0.60
CA ALA A 45 -1.20 -18.33 -0.31
C ALA A 45 -0.07 -18.04 -1.32
N LYS A 46 1.07 -17.59 -0.80
CA LYS A 46 2.29 -17.36 -1.58
C LYS A 46 3.33 -18.40 -1.18
N PRO A 47 4.18 -18.85 -2.12
CA PRO A 47 5.27 -19.74 -1.77
C PRO A 47 6.20 -19.05 -0.76
N THR A 48 6.81 -19.84 0.13
CA THR A 48 7.93 -19.37 0.94
C THR A 48 9.09 -19.08 0.00
N VAL A 49 9.61 -17.87 0.08
CA VAL A 49 10.71 -17.40 -0.77
C VAL A 49 11.88 -16.98 0.10
N THR A 50 13.08 -17.24 -0.40
CA THR A 50 14.31 -16.71 0.18
C THR A 50 14.39 -15.20 -0.03
N ALA A 51 15.24 -14.52 0.74
CA ALA A 51 15.49 -13.09 0.56
C ALA A 51 16.01 -12.76 -0.85
N TYR A 52 16.83 -13.65 -1.42
CA TYR A 52 17.36 -13.51 -2.78
C TYR A 52 16.23 -13.57 -3.83
N GLU A 53 15.37 -14.59 -3.75
CA GLU A 53 14.23 -14.72 -4.66
C GLU A 53 13.26 -13.54 -4.54
N LEU A 54 13.01 -13.06 -3.31
CA LEU A 54 12.14 -11.92 -3.07
C LEU A 54 12.64 -10.65 -3.80
N SER A 55 13.95 -10.42 -3.84
CA SER A 55 14.52 -9.27 -4.55
C SER A 55 14.29 -9.32 -6.07
N ASN A 56 14.25 -10.54 -6.64
CA ASN A 56 14.12 -10.78 -8.08
C ASN A 56 12.68 -11.00 -8.55
N LEU A 57 11.70 -11.06 -7.65
CA LEU A 57 10.30 -11.26 -8.03
C LEU A 57 9.75 -10.07 -8.82
N PRO A 58 8.87 -10.29 -9.81
CA PRO A 58 8.10 -9.22 -10.45
C PRO A 58 7.26 -8.40 -9.46
N HIS A 59 6.92 -9.02 -8.32
CA HIS A 59 6.23 -8.40 -7.20
C HIS A 59 7.10 -7.40 -6.42
N SER A 60 8.42 -7.30 -6.65
CA SER A 60 9.22 -6.16 -6.18
C SER A 60 8.71 -4.82 -6.75
N LYS A 61 7.93 -4.84 -7.85
CA LYS A 61 7.14 -3.67 -8.29
C LYS A 61 6.13 -3.18 -7.25
N ARG A 62 5.77 -3.99 -6.25
CA ARG A 62 5.00 -3.56 -5.07
C ARG A 62 5.75 -2.50 -4.26
N TYR A 63 7.06 -2.37 -4.44
CA TYR A 63 7.91 -1.32 -3.88
C TYR A 63 8.35 -0.35 -4.98
N SER A 64 7.44 -0.02 -5.90
CA SER A 64 7.67 1.03 -6.89
C SER A 64 7.92 2.38 -6.20
N ARG A 65 8.53 3.30 -6.95
CA ARG A 65 8.78 4.66 -6.49
C ARG A 65 8.02 5.63 -7.37
N VAL A 66 7.48 6.65 -6.75
CA VAL A 66 6.89 7.79 -7.46
C VAL A 66 7.94 8.90 -7.53
N SER A 67 8.28 9.30 -8.75
CA SER A 67 9.25 10.37 -9.05
C SER A 67 8.78 11.72 -8.47
N PHE A 68 9.73 12.56 -8.09
CA PHE A 68 9.48 13.97 -7.73
C PHE A 68 9.37 14.91 -8.94
N ALA A 69 9.50 14.40 -10.17
CA ALA A 69 9.71 15.20 -11.39
C ALA A 69 10.82 16.27 -11.22
N CYS A 70 11.77 15.99 -10.33
CA CYS A 70 12.86 16.86 -9.94
C CYS A 70 14.12 16.02 -9.75
N THR A 71 15.11 16.22 -10.61
CA THR A 71 16.32 15.41 -10.64
C THR A 71 17.09 15.45 -9.32
N ALA A 72 17.15 16.61 -8.65
CA ALA A 72 17.84 16.75 -7.37
C ALA A 72 17.16 15.92 -6.27
N LEU A 73 15.84 16.03 -6.13
CA LEU A 73 15.09 15.27 -5.12
C LEU A 73 15.11 13.77 -5.41
N ASN A 74 14.98 13.38 -6.68
CA ASN A 74 15.11 11.97 -7.06
C ASN A 74 16.49 11.41 -6.72
N LYS A 75 17.58 12.16 -6.94
CA LYS A 75 18.93 11.74 -6.53
C LYS A 75 19.03 11.56 -5.02
N CYS A 76 18.54 12.51 -4.23
CA CYS A 76 18.59 12.45 -2.77
C CYS A 76 17.74 11.31 -2.17
N THR A 77 16.69 10.88 -2.88
CA THR A 77 15.73 9.86 -2.41
C THR A 77 15.87 8.50 -3.10
N ARG A 78 16.89 8.33 -3.95
CA ARG A 78 17.13 7.11 -4.76
C ARG A 78 15.96 6.78 -5.69
N GLY A 79 15.45 7.79 -6.38
CA GLY A 79 14.45 7.68 -7.44
C GLY A 79 13.02 7.97 -7.02
N GLY A 80 12.78 8.61 -5.87
CA GLY A 80 11.44 9.05 -5.46
C GLY A 80 10.90 8.41 -4.19
N ILE A 81 9.59 8.59 -3.95
CA ILE A 81 8.86 8.13 -2.76
C ILE A 81 8.41 6.67 -2.94
N LEU A 82 8.64 5.81 -1.95
CA LEU A 82 8.17 4.42 -1.99
C LEU A 82 6.64 4.35 -1.93
N THR A 83 6.03 3.54 -2.81
CA THR A 83 4.56 3.32 -2.82
C THR A 83 4.05 2.48 -1.65
N ARG A 84 4.97 1.87 -0.89
CA ARG A 84 4.67 1.17 0.37
C ARG A 84 5.55 1.70 1.48
N GLY A 85 4.91 2.29 2.49
CA GLY A 85 5.56 2.97 3.61
C GLY A 85 4.95 4.35 3.81
N ILE A 86 5.36 5.03 4.89
CA ILE A 86 5.00 6.41 5.17
C ILE A 86 6.26 7.25 4.99
N THR A 87 6.18 8.30 4.17
CA THR A 87 7.27 9.27 3.98
C THR A 87 6.81 10.61 4.54
N GLU A 88 7.60 11.15 5.47
CA GLU A 88 7.31 12.43 6.13
C GLU A 88 8.20 13.55 5.57
N PHE A 89 7.61 14.72 5.32
CA PHE A 89 8.33 15.94 4.98
C PHE A 89 8.24 16.92 6.16
N CYS A 90 9.36 17.20 6.82
CA CYS A 90 9.43 18.09 7.99
C CYS A 90 10.21 19.38 7.66
N GLY A 91 9.89 20.48 8.32
CA GLY A 91 10.62 21.75 8.18
C GLY A 91 9.78 22.99 8.54
N SER A 92 10.42 24.16 8.59
CA SER A 92 9.76 25.45 8.89
C SER A 92 8.67 25.83 7.88
N ALA A 93 7.81 26.79 8.23
CA ALA A 93 6.89 27.39 7.27
C ALA A 93 7.67 27.92 6.05
N SER A 94 7.05 27.85 4.87
CA SER A 94 7.66 28.25 3.59
C SER A 94 8.84 27.40 3.10
N ALA A 95 9.20 26.29 3.76
CA ALA A 95 10.21 25.34 3.28
C ALA A 95 9.79 24.50 2.04
N GLY A 96 8.70 24.85 1.36
CA GLY A 96 8.23 24.15 0.15
C GLY A 96 7.43 22.85 0.36
N LYS A 97 7.20 22.39 1.60
CA LYS A 97 6.44 21.16 1.90
C LYS A 97 5.05 21.10 1.23
N THR A 98 4.26 22.16 1.39
CA THR A 98 2.91 22.25 0.80
C THR A 98 2.97 22.25 -0.72
N GLN A 99 3.92 22.97 -1.31
CA GLN A 99 4.11 23.02 -2.77
C GLN A 99 4.48 21.64 -3.33
N LEU A 100 5.36 20.92 -2.63
CA LEU A 100 5.76 19.56 -3.00
C LEU A 100 4.56 18.60 -2.97
N LEU A 101 3.72 18.64 -1.92
CA LEU A 101 2.55 17.78 -1.82
C LEU A 101 1.50 18.10 -2.89
N LEU A 102 1.26 19.39 -3.19
CA LEU A 102 0.37 19.81 -4.27
C LEU A 102 0.86 19.34 -5.64
N HIS A 103 2.17 19.43 -5.89
CA HIS A 103 2.77 18.89 -7.10
C HIS A 103 2.54 17.37 -7.21
N PHE A 104 2.70 16.64 -6.10
CA PHE A 104 2.48 15.20 -6.05
C PHE A 104 1.04 14.79 -6.37
N CYS A 105 0.05 15.56 -5.92
CA CYS A 105 -1.36 15.32 -6.26
C CYS A 105 -1.62 15.28 -7.77
N LEU A 106 -0.79 15.95 -8.57
CA LEU A 106 -0.88 15.96 -10.02
C LEU A 106 0.01 14.88 -10.66
N THR A 107 1.27 14.78 -10.25
CA THR A 107 2.25 13.92 -10.95
C THR A 107 1.96 12.43 -10.78
N VAL A 108 1.34 12.01 -9.68
CA VAL A 108 0.95 10.59 -9.48
C VAL A 108 -0.10 10.11 -10.48
N GLN A 109 -0.79 11.02 -11.16
CA GLN A 109 -1.81 10.71 -12.16
C GLN A 109 -1.21 10.51 -13.57
N LEU A 110 0.05 10.90 -13.76
CA LEU A 110 0.75 10.78 -15.03
C LEU A 110 1.31 9.37 -15.18
N ASN A 111 1.23 8.82 -16.39
CA ASN A 111 1.87 7.53 -16.69
C ASN A 111 3.40 7.63 -16.55
N ASP A 112 4.05 6.49 -16.32
CA ASP A 112 5.50 6.40 -16.07
C ASP A 112 6.38 7.07 -17.15
N GLU A 113 5.88 7.31 -18.36
CA GLU A 113 6.61 8.01 -19.44
C GLU A 113 6.49 9.54 -19.39
N LEU A 114 5.46 10.08 -18.74
CA LEU A 114 5.13 11.52 -18.69
C LEU A 114 5.43 12.14 -17.31
N GLY A 115 5.61 11.32 -16.28
CA GLY A 115 5.82 11.74 -14.88
C GLY A 115 7.28 11.76 -14.40
N VAL A 116 8.26 11.62 -15.30
CA VAL A 116 9.71 11.57 -14.97
C VAL A 116 10.34 12.95 -14.96
#